data_AF-A0A9X3V9S2-F1
#
_entry.id   AF-A0A9X3V9S2-F1
#
_cell.length_a   1.000
_cell.length_b   1.000
_cell.length_c   1.000
_cell.angle_alpha   90.00
_cell.angle_beta   90.00
_cell.angle_gamma   90.00
#
_symmetry.space_group_name_H-M   'P 1'
#
loop_
_entity.id
_entity.type
_entity.pdbx_description
1 polymer ?
#
loop_
_entity_poly.entity_id
_entity_poly.type
_entity_poly.pdbx_seq_one_letter_code
_entity_poly.pdbx_strand_id
1 'polypeptide(L)'
;MRLVAKHAQVGYQTPGERPGCRNCAHFEVVRHDSPLIASRTACTLHDLEVTSGGICNSHKLKRKSGESQLAFLARQRDLLEIQAQDLRNPQVRERRP
;
A
#
# COMPACT_ATOMS: atom_id res chain seq x y z
N MET A 1 20.73 -16.64 -4.41
CA MET A 1 19.33 -16.61 -4.91
C MET A 1 18.48 -15.80 -3.94
N ARG A 2 17.82 -14.72 -4.38
CA ARG A 2 16.91 -13.94 -3.51
C ARG A 2 15.63 -14.75 -3.29
N LEU A 3 15.32 -15.10 -2.03
CA LEU A 3 14.14 -15.86 -1.59
C LEU A 3 12.81 -15.40 -2.24
N VAL A 4 12.71 -14.10 -2.55
CA VAL A 4 11.54 -13.45 -3.17
C VAL A 4 11.17 -14.03 -4.56
N ALA A 5 12.15 -14.52 -5.34
CA ALA A 5 11.88 -14.98 -6.72
C ALA A 5 11.14 -16.33 -6.79
N LYS A 6 11.26 -17.19 -5.75
CA LYS A 6 10.56 -18.48 -5.72
C LYS A 6 9.09 -18.36 -5.31
N HIS A 7 8.72 -17.30 -4.59
CA HIS A 7 7.34 -17.10 -4.14
C HIS A 7 6.35 -17.04 -5.31
N ALA A 8 6.68 -16.30 -6.36
CA ALA A 8 5.84 -16.23 -7.56
C ALA A 8 5.72 -17.58 -8.28
N GLN A 9 6.81 -18.36 -8.34
CA GLN A 9 6.84 -19.66 -9.04
C GLN A 9 5.96 -20.72 -8.38
N VAL A 10 5.78 -20.66 -7.05
CA VAL A 10 4.94 -21.61 -6.29
C VAL A 10 3.56 -21.03 -5.96
N GLY A 11 3.19 -19.89 -6.54
CA GLY A 11 1.91 -19.24 -6.28
C GLY A 11 1.75 -18.69 -4.86
N TYR A 12 2.86 -18.44 -4.15
CA TYR A 12 2.83 -17.84 -2.82
C TYR A 12 2.33 -16.39 -2.94
N GLN A 13 1.17 -16.13 -2.34
CA GLN A 13 0.58 -14.80 -2.29
C GLN A 13 0.96 -14.10 -0.99
N THR A 14 1.55 -12.92 -1.12
CA THR A 14 1.80 -12.06 0.01
C THR A 14 0.50 -11.50 0.58
N PRO A 15 0.53 -11.02 1.83
CA PRO A 15 -0.49 -10.15 2.38
C PRO A 15 -1.04 -9.04 1.45
N GLY A 16 -0.21 -8.44 0.61
CA GLY A 16 -0.68 -7.37 -0.28
C GLY A 16 -1.56 -7.89 -1.42
N GLU A 17 -1.37 -9.15 -1.82
CA GLU A 17 -1.94 -9.76 -3.02
C GLU A 17 -3.21 -10.54 -2.71
N ARG A 18 -3.25 -11.24 -1.56
CA ARG A 18 -4.46 -11.95 -1.13
C ARG A 18 -5.46 -10.97 -0.48
N PRO A 19 -6.71 -10.90 -0.97
CA PRO A 19 -7.73 -10.09 -0.33
C PRO A 19 -8.03 -10.63 1.07
N GLY A 20 -8.03 -9.74 2.05
CA GLY A 20 -8.41 -10.03 3.43
C GLY A 20 -8.93 -8.78 4.14
N CYS A 21 -9.32 -8.91 5.40
CA CYS A 21 -9.87 -7.84 6.22
C CYS A 21 -8.95 -6.62 6.21
N ARG A 22 -7.62 -6.77 6.28
CA ARG A 22 -6.69 -5.62 6.22
C ARG A 22 -6.83 -4.75 4.95
N ASN A 23 -7.32 -5.34 3.86
CA ASN A 23 -7.52 -4.67 2.58
C ASN A 23 -8.96 -4.16 2.41
N CYS A 24 -9.83 -4.37 3.41
CA CYS A 24 -11.24 -3.99 3.38
C CYS A 24 -11.44 -2.51 3.76
N ALA A 25 -12.45 -1.86 3.18
CA ALA A 25 -12.85 -0.49 3.49
C ALA A 25 -13.32 -0.33 4.93
N HIS A 26 -13.83 -1.41 5.53
CA HIS A 26 -14.37 -1.44 6.90
C HIS A 26 -13.34 -1.86 7.96
N PHE A 27 -12.07 -1.98 7.58
CA PHE A 27 -11.01 -2.38 8.50
C PHE A 27 -10.42 -1.21 9.25
N GLU A 28 -10.35 -1.36 10.57
CA GLU A 28 -9.81 -0.37 11.50
C GLU A 28 -8.80 -1.01 12.45
N VAL A 29 -7.76 -0.26 12.78
CA VAL A 29 -6.79 -0.61 13.82
C VAL A 29 -7.07 0.29 15.01
N VAL A 30 -7.65 -0.28 16.06
CA VAL A 30 -7.89 0.41 17.32
C VAL A 30 -6.58 0.43 18.10
N ARG A 31 -5.96 1.60 18.17
CA ARG A 31 -4.77 1.84 18.99
C ARG A 31 -5.20 2.37 20.35
N HIS A 32 -4.54 1.89 21.39
CA HIS A 32 -4.70 2.41 22.74
C HIS A 32 -3.52 3.33 23.06
N ASP A 33 -3.77 4.38 23.85
CA ASP A 33 -2.72 5.32 24.28
C ASP A 33 -1.74 4.69 25.28
N SER A 34 -2.09 3.53 25.84
CA SER A 34 -1.22 2.78 26.73
C SER A 34 -0.29 1.85 25.93
N PRO A 35 1.04 1.92 26.15
CA PRO A 35 1.99 1.00 25.52
C PRO A 35 1.84 -0.45 26.01
N LEU A 36 1.07 -0.70 27.08
CA LEU A 36 0.82 -2.03 27.61
C LEU A 36 -0.33 -2.76 26.91
N ILE A 37 -1.18 -2.04 26.18
CA ILE A 37 -2.37 -2.61 25.54
C ILE A 37 -2.08 -2.78 24.06
N ALA A 38 -2.04 -4.03 23.60
CA ALA A 38 -1.86 -4.34 22.19
C ALA A 38 -2.99 -3.73 21.34
N SER A 39 -2.63 -3.19 20.18
CA SER A 39 -3.60 -2.69 19.21
C SER A 39 -4.50 -3.81 18.72
N ARG A 40 -5.81 -3.57 18.68
CA ARG A 40 -6.79 -4.53 18.16
C ARG A 40 -7.18 -4.17 16.73
N THR A 41 -7.62 -5.16 15.97
CA THR A 41 -8.12 -4.97 14.61
C THR A 41 -9.61 -5.27 14.58
N ALA A 42 -10.41 -4.34 14.08
CA ALA A 42 -11.87 -4.41 14.10
C ALA A 42 -12.49 -4.22 12.72
N CYS A 43 -13.70 -4.72 12.56
CA CYS A 43 -14.56 -4.47 11.40
C CYS A 43 -15.68 -3.50 11.79
N THR A 44 -15.68 -2.31 11.22
CA THR A 44 -16.67 -1.27 11.52
C THR A 44 -18.07 -1.58 10.97
N LEU A 45 -18.21 -2.53 10.04
CA LEU A 45 -19.50 -2.94 9.48
C LEU A 45 -20.24 -3.94 10.38
N HIS A 46 -19.51 -4.85 11.01
CA HIS A 46 -20.08 -5.96 11.80
C HIS A 46 -19.82 -5.82 13.30
N ASP A 47 -19.16 -4.73 13.72
CA ASP A 47 -18.82 -4.41 15.11
C ASP A 47 -18.16 -5.58 15.86
N LEU A 48 -17.14 -6.17 15.23
CA LEU A 48 -16.42 -7.33 15.77
C LEU A 48 -14.91 -7.25 15.55
N GLU A 49 -14.16 -7.93 16.42
CA GLU A 49 -12.73 -8.09 16.29
C GLU A 49 -12.40 -9.07 15.14
N VAL A 50 -11.51 -8.67 14.24
CA VAL A 50 -11.13 -9.44 13.06
C VAL A 50 -9.65 -9.74 13.05
N THR A 51 -9.26 -10.84 12.39
CA THR A 51 -7.87 -11.09 12.01
C THR A 51 -7.57 -10.47 10.64
N SER A 52 -6.34 -9.99 10.44
CA SER A 52 -5.93 -9.30 9.20
C SER A 52 -6.09 -10.14 7.93
N GLY A 53 -6.01 -11.47 8.06
CA GLY A 53 -6.15 -12.46 6.97
C GLY A 53 -7.56 -13.03 6.78
N GLY A 54 -8.52 -12.73 7.65
CA GLY A 54 -9.91 -13.16 7.49
C GLY A 54 -10.59 -12.50 6.29
N ILE A 55 -11.72 -13.04 5.82
CA ILE A 55 -12.55 -12.44 4.76
C ILE A 55 -14.01 -12.81 5.01
N CYS A 56 -14.93 -11.87 4.78
CA CYS A 56 -16.38 -12.11 4.89
C CYS A 56 -17.08 -11.83 3.56
N ASN A 57 -18.35 -12.22 3.44
CA ASN A 57 -19.14 -12.01 2.22
C ASN A 57 -19.41 -10.52 1.92
N SER A 58 -19.31 -9.66 2.92
CA SER A 58 -19.46 -8.21 2.78
C SER A 58 -18.13 -7.49 2.50
N HIS A 59 -17.08 -8.23 2.12
CA HIS A 59 -15.77 -7.64 1.86
C HIS A 59 -15.82 -6.61 0.73
N LYS A 60 -15.27 -5.42 0.99
CA LYS A 60 -15.17 -4.34 0.02
C LYS A 60 -13.74 -3.82 0.00
N LEU A 61 -13.02 -3.93 -1.11
CA LEU A 61 -11.64 -3.42 -1.19
C LEU A 61 -11.58 -1.91 -0.88
N LYS A 62 -10.65 -1.52 0.01
CA LYS A 62 -10.40 -0.12 0.41
C LYS A 62 -9.85 0.76 -0.71
N ARG A 63 -9.14 0.15 -1.67
CA ARG A 63 -8.61 0.81 -2.87
C ARG A 63 -8.91 -0.06 -4.07
N LYS A 64 -9.31 0.53 -5.20
CA LYS A 64 -9.47 -0.24 -6.44
C LYS A 64 -8.09 -0.76 -6.88
N SER A 65 -8.06 -1.97 -7.42
CA SER A 65 -6.87 -2.50 -8.09
C SER A 65 -6.36 -1.47 -9.10
N GLY A 66 -5.07 -1.11 -9.02
CA GLY A 66 -4.44 -0.16 -9.94
C GLY A 66 -4.26 1.27 -9.41
N GLU A 67 -4.90 1.68 -8.30
CA GLU A 67 -4.68 3.02 -7.73
C GLU A 67 -3.23 3.24 -7.27
N SER A 68 -2.61 2.20 -6.67
CA SER A 68 -1.21 2.24 -6.28
C SER A 68 -0.27 2.33 -7.49
N GLN A 69 -0.61 1.61 -8.56
CA GLN A 69 0.12 1.63 -9.83
C GLN A 69 -0.01 2.99 -10.52
N LEU A 70 -1.21 3.57 -10.56
CA LEU A 70 -1.46 4.90 -11.09
C LEU A 70 -0.70 5.97 -10.29
N ALA A 71 -0.73 5.91 -8.96
CA ALA A 71 0.02 6.83 -8.11
C ALA A 71 1.55 6.69 -8.32
N PHE A 72 2.04 5.47 -8.55
CA PHE A 72 3.43 5.24 -8.88
C PHE A 72 3.80 5.82 -10.25
N LEU A 73 3.00 5.56 -11.29
CA LEU A 73 3.21 6.08 -12.64
C LEU A 73 3.16 7.61 -12.68
N ALA A 74 2.25 8.23 -11.92
CA ALA A 74 2.18 9.69 -11.79
C ALA A 74 3.48 10.27 -11.23
N ARG A 75 3.99 9.70 -10.11
CA ARG A 75 5.29 10.13 -9.55
C ARG A 75 6.44 9.91 -10.52
N GLN A 76 6.42 8.81 -11.28
CA GLN A 76 7.46 8.52 -12.27
C GLN A 76 7.44 9.55 -13.41
N ARG A 77 6.25 9.92 -13.90
CA ARG A 77 6.08 11.00 -14.89
C ARG A 77 6.64 12.31 -14.36
N ASP A 78 6.26 12.71 -13.15
CA ASP A 78 6.70 13.99 -12.57
C ASP A 78 8.23 14.07 -12.46
N LEU A 79 8.88 12.94 -12.09
CA LEU A 79 10.35 12.87 -12.06
C LEU A 79 10.98 13.01 -13.45
N LEU A 80 10.39 12.38 -14.47
CA LEU A 80 10.87 12.49 -15.85
C LEU A 80 10.70 13.91 -16.40
N GLU A 81 9.60 14.59 -16.05
CA GLU A 81 9.37 15.98 -16.45
C GLU A 81 10.44 16.92 -15.85
N ILE A 82 10.76 16.75 -14.57
CA ILE A 82 11.85 17.51 -13.91
C ILE A 82 13.19 17.26 -14.62
N GLN A 83 13.52 15.99 -14.90
CA GLN A 83 14.77 15.63 -15.59
C GLN A 83 14.83 16.19 -17.01
N ALA A 84 13.72 16.15 -17.74
CA ALA A 84 13.63 16.72 -19.09
C ALA A 84 13.81 18.25 -19.06
N GLN A 85 13.29 18.92 -18.04
CA GLN A 85 13.44 20.36 -17.86
C GLN A 85 14.88 20.75 -17.54
N ASP A 86 15.57 19.98 -16.68
CA ASP A 86 17.00 20.15 -16.40
C ASP A 86 17.86 19.99 -17.67
N LEU A 87 17.53 19.02 -18.53
CA LEU A 87 18.24 18.80 -19.80
C LEU A 87 18.00 19.92 -20.82
N ARG A 88 16.79 20.50 -20.84
CA ARG A 88 16.47 21.64 -21.72
C ARG A 88 17.10 22.94 -21.26
N ASN A 89 17.44 23.08 -19.97
CA ASN A 89 18.02 24.30 -19.43
C ASN A 89 19.24 24.02 -18.52
N PRO A 90 20.39 23.64 -19.11
CA PRO A 90 21.57 23.22 -18.36
C PRO A 90 22.13 24.28 -17.38
N GLN A 91 21.79 25.56 -17.56
CA GLN A 91 22.24 26.66 -16.68
C GLN A 91 21.59 26.66 -15.28
N VAL A 92 20.55 25.85 -15.03
CA VAL A 92 19.91 25.75 -13.70
C VAL A 92 20.70 24.86 -12.73
N ARG A 93 21.52 23.93 -13.25
CA ARG A 93 22.33 23.01 -12.42
C ARG A 93 23.44 23.71 -11.63
N GLU A 94 23.95 24.83 -12.11
CA GLU A 94 25.09 25.54 -11.48
C GLU A 94 24.68 26.52 -10.37
N ARG A 95 23.38 26.70 -10.10
CA ARG A 95 22.87 27.71 -9.13
C ARG A 95 22.10 27.13 -7.94
N ARG A 96 22.20 25.83 -7.67
CA ARG A 96 21.60 25.23 -6.47
C ARG A 96 22.66 25.18 -5.36
N PRO A 97 22.51 25.93 -4.25
CA PRO A 97 23.45 25.89 -3.13
C PRO A 97 23.46 24.53 -2.42
#